data_AF-A0A7S0XA56-F1
#
_entry.id   AF-A0A7S0XA56-F1
#
_cell.length_a   1.000
_cell.length_b   1.000
_cell.length_c   1.000
_cell.angle_alpha   90.00
_cell.angle_beta   90.00
_cell.angle_gamma   90.00
#
_symmetry.space_group_name_H-M   'P 1'
#
loop_
_entity.id
_entity.type
_entity.pdbx_description
1 polymer ?
#
loop_
_entity_poly.entity_id
_entity_poly.type
_entity_poly.pdbx_seq_one_letter_code
_entity_poly.pdbx_strand_id
1 'polypeptide(L)'
;MFEHFGREMLRPLPKNARLIVKGDLITNSARYVQRCLHFRRDVQMVDMAMLTYKWFVPVQGANFPGFTWPGTHYHPYEPAGFSMRGLLDANFAADSATPIFLAGGWHEEDFTHDGVYETQPFGIVDEIVKVGAVPFQPRRFFKKVKRALPNITFPPAAMVRESRNHKYPEGRWERVVMKDYYQAHHKVAYALLTWGLSTAERHTAAMHRGQSPPVKETADAVWAFERCVELIEWCVERHPEPVPSFYFRNLGICHQRLWGMQPAKQEHHEAMIRAFRGYIDVGKDDPKVQQEGGFDAVVDIVRKADAGQQVA
;
A
#
# COMPACT_ATOMS: atom_id res chain seq x y z
N MET A 1 -12.79 2.17 -17.50
CA MET A 1 -12.12 2.36 -16.19
C MET A 1 -12.70 1.41 -15.15
N PHE A 2 -14.01 1.41 -14.91
CA PHE A 2 -14.68 0.50 -13.96
C PHE A 2 -14.35 -0.99 -14.17
N GLU A 3 -14.50 -1.50 -15.40
CA GLU A 3 -14.13 -2.89 -15.73
C GLU A 3 -12.64 -3.17 -15.49
N HIS A 4 -11.75 -2.30 -15.98
CA HIS A 4 -10.31 -2.46 -15.80
C HIS A 4 -9.92 -2.47 -14.32
N PHE A 5 -10.55 -1.63 -13.50
CA PHE A 5 -10.34 -1.62 -12.06
C PHE A 5 -10.73 -2.96 -11.42
N GLY A 6 -11.92 -3.48 -11.76
CA GLY A 6 -12.36 -4.82 -11.33
C GLY A 6 -11.39 -5.92 -11.77
N ARG A 7 -10.90 -5.87 -13.01
CA ARG A 7 -9.93 -6.84 -13.53
C ARG A 7 -8.58 -6.75 -12.82
N GLU A 8 -8.07 -5.55 -12.56
CA GLU A 8 -6.76 -5.38 -11.92
C GLU A 8 -6.77 -5.76 -10.44
N MET A 9 -7.91 -5.71 -9.75
CA MET A 9 -8.04 -6.30 -8.41
C MET A 9 -7.91 -7.83 -8.42
N LEU A 10 -8.47 -8.49 -9.43
CA LEU A 10 -8.57 -9.95 -9.45
C LEU A 10 -7.45 -10.63 -10.24
N ARG A 11 -6.94 -10.01 -11.31
CA ARG A 11 -5.88 -10.57 -12.18
C ARG A 11 -4.67 -11.09 -11.41
N PRO A 12 -4.09 -10.36 -10.44
CA PRO A 12 -2.83 -10.79 -9.84
C PRO A 12 -2.98 -11.89 -8.81
N LEU A 13 -4.20 -12.15 -8.33
CA LEU A 13 -4.47 -13.13 -7.28
C LEU A 13 -4.08 -14.54 -7.74
N PRO A 14 -3.51 -15.39 -6.88
CA PRO A 14 -3.28 -16.80 -7.20
C PRO A 14 -4.61 -17.52 -7.42
N LYS A 15 -4.54 -18.71 -8.03
CA LYS A 15 -5.72 -19.55 -8.31
C LYS A 15 -6.43 -19.89 -6.99
N ASN A 16 -7.77 -19.85 -6.99
CA ASN A 16 -8.61 -20.17 -5.84
C ASN A 16 -8.40 -19.26 -4.61
N ALA A 17 -7.82 -18.06 -4.80
CA ALA A 17 -7.62 -17.12 -3.70
C ALA A 17 -8.94 -16.75 -3.01
N ARG A 18 -8.84 -16.44 -1.72
CA ARG A 18 -9.92 -15.85 -0.92
C ARG A 18 -9.76 -14.34 -0.89
N LEU A 19 -10.82 -13.60 -1.17
CA LEU A 19 -10.82 -12.15 -1.19
C LEU A 19 -11.94 -11.61 -0.28
N ILE A 20 -11.56 -10.81 0.70
CA ILE A 20 -12.48 -10.04 1.52
C ILE A 20 -12.50 -8.61 0.96
N VAL A 21 -13.68 -8.11 0.62
CA VAL A 21 -13.84 -6.75 0.07
C VAL A 21 -14.64 -5.86 1.01
N LYS A 22 -14.24 -4.59 1.10
CA LYS A 22 -14.95 -3.51 1.79
C LYS A 22 -15.12 -2.34 0.82
N GLY A 23 -16.31 -1.73 0.83
CA GLY A 23 -16.62 -0.54 0.04
C GLY A 23 -17.32 -0.83 -1.28
N ASP A 24 -18.21 0.10 -1.66
CA ASP A 24 -19.15 -0.07 -2.78
C ASP A 24 -18.44 -0.25 -4.12
N LEU A 25 -17.53 0.67 -4.47
CA LEU A 25 -16.82 0.65 -5.75
C LEU A 25 -15.98 -0.62 -5.93
N ILE A 26 -15.23 -1.01 -4.89
CA ILE A 26 -14.40 -2.22 -4.88
C ILE A 26 -15.29 -3.44 -5.09
N THR A 27 -16.34 -3.57 -4.29
CA THR A 27 -17.25 -4.71 -4.34
C THR A 27 -17.94 -4.83 -5.69
N ASN A 28 -18.55 -3.76 -6.17
CA ASN A 28 -19.36 -3.79 -7.39
C ASN A 28 -18.51 -3.96 -8.65
N SER A 29 -17.33 -3.35 -8.72
CA SER A 29 -16.45 -3.53 -9.89
C SER A 29 -15.87 -4.94 -9.97
N ALA A 30 -15.46 -5.53 -8.84
CA ALA A 30 -15.03 -6.93 -8.80
C ALA A 30 -16.19 -7.89 -9.11
N ARG A 31 -17.38 -7.68 -8.53
CA ARG A 31 -18.57 -8.50 -8.80
C ARG A 31 -18.97 -8.44 -10.28
N TYR A 32 -18.96 -7.25 -10.88
CA TYR A 32 -19.29 -7.07 -12.29
C TYR A 32 -18.40 -7.95 -13.20
N VAL A 33 -17.07 -7.88 -13.02
CA VAL A 33 -16.17 -8.67 -13.86
C VAL A 33 -16.30 -10.19 -13.60
N GLN A 34 -16.58 -10.62 -12.37
CA GLN A 34 -16.80 -12.04 -12.07
C GLN A 34 -18.13 -12.58 -12.60
N ARG A 35 -19.22 -11.85 -12.37
CA ARG A 35 -20.59 -12.32 -12.63
C ARG A 35 -21.01 -12.09 -14.07
N CYS A 36 -20.74 -10.91 -14.61
CA CYS A 36 -21.16 -10.54 -15.97
C CYS A 36 -20.13 -10.95 -17.01
N LEU A 37 -18.83 -10.84 -16.70
CA LEU A 37 -17.75 -11.11 -17.67
C LEU A 37 -17.04 -12.45 -17.44
N HIS A 38 -17.48 -13.23 -16.45
CA HIS A 38 -16.92 -14.54 -16.10
C HIS A 38 -15.41 -14.55 -15.85
N PHE A 39 -14.83 -13.40 -15.46
CA PHE A 39 -13.41 -13.25 -15.19
C PHE A 39 -13.07 -13.72 -13.77
N ARG A 40 -12.04 -14.54 -13.60
CA ARG A 40 -11.56 -15.01 -12.28
C ARG A 40 -12.66 -15.56 -11.36
N ARG A 41 -13.54 -16.40 -11.92
CA ARG A 41 -14.58 -17.12 -11.14
C ARG A 41 -14.01 -18.11 -10.12
N ASP A 42 -12.72 -18.42 -10.22
CA ASP A 42 -11.98 -19.23 -9.24
C ASP A 42 -11.76 -18.49 -7.91
N VAL A 43 -11.68 -17.16 -7.91
CA VAL A 43 -11.49 -16.37 -6.69
C VAL A 43 -12.79 -16.30 -5.90
N GLN A 44 -12.76 -16.75 -4.65
CA GLN A 44 -13.91 -16.62 -3.76
C GLN A 44 -13.88 -15.29 -3.06
N MET A 45 -14.87 -14.46 -3.36
CA MET A 45 -14.97 -13.10 -2.85
C MET A 45 -16.16 -12.93 -1.93
N VAL A 46 -15.92 -12.44 -0.71
CA VAL A 46 -16.97 -12.09 0.25
C VAL A 46 -16.92 -10.62 0.60
N ASP A 47 -18.09 -10.03 0.77
CA ASP A 47 -18.26 -8.61 1.08
C ASP A 47 -18.45 -8.43 2.57
N MET A 48 -17.55 -7.68 3.17
CA MET A 48 -17.47 -7.45 4.61
C MET A 48 -18.76 -6.85 5.16
N ALA A 49 -19.43 -5.96 4.41
CA ALA A 49 -20.70 -5.38 4.84
C ALA A 49 -21.83 -6.41 4.79
N MET A 50 -21.81 -7.32 3.81
CA MET A 50 -22.79 -8.39 3.73
C MET A 50 -22.60 -9.43 4.84
N LEU A 51 -21.36 -9.66 5.27
CA LEU A 51 -21.08 -10.59 6.37
C LEU A 51 -21.72 -10.17 7.69
N THR A 52 -22.04 -8.89 7.93
CA THR A 52 -22.61 -8.44 9.21
C THR A 52 -24.06 -8.89 9.42
N TYR A 53 -24.76 -9.28 8.35
CA TYR A 53 -26.14 -9.74 8.46
C TYR A 53 -26.22 -11.18 8.98
N LYS A 54 -27.03 -11.40 10.02
CA LYS A 54 -27.27 -12.71 10.66
C LYS A 54 -27.71 -13.83 9.71
N TRP A 55 -28.31 -13.46 8.57
CA TRP A 55 -28.75 -14.41 7.57
C TRP A 55 -27.67 -14.79 6.56
N PHE A 56 -26.57 -14.02 6.44
CA PHE A 56 -25.62 -14.20 5.34
C PHE A 56 -24.95 -15.57 5.38
N VAL A 57 -24.29 -15.94 6.47
CA VAL A 57 -23.63 -17.25 6.55
C VAL A 57 -24.65 -18.40 6.47
N PRO A 58 -25.77 -18.39 7.23
CA PRO A 58 -26.76 -19.46 7.14
C PRO A 58 -27.33 -19.69 5.73
N VAL A 59 -27.52 -18.63 4.94
CA VAL A 59 -28.17 -18.72 3.62
C VAL A 59 -27.17 -18.82 2.48
N GLN A 60 -26.05 -18.10 2.56
CA GLN A 60 -25.09 -17.97 1.47
C GLN A 60 -23.77 -18.70 1.73
N GLY A 61 -23.46 -19.09 2.96
CA GLY A 61 -22.16 -19.67 3.33
C GLY A 61 -21.77 -20.89 2.51
N ALA A 62 -22.75 -21.74 2.14
CA ALA A 62 -22.53 -22.90 1.27
C ALA A 62 -22.04 -22.55 -0.15
N ASN A 63 -22.29 -21.33 -0.63
CA ASN A 63 -21.81 -20.85 -1.93
C ASN A 63 -20.34 -20.42 -1.91
N PHE A 64 -19.69 -20.45 -0.73
CA PHE A 64 -18.30 -20.06 -0.52
C PHE A 64 -17.51 -21.22 0.12
N PRO A 65 -17.35 -22.38 -0.55
CA PRO A 65 -16.72 -23.56 0.03
C PRO A 65 -15.24 -23.40 0.35
N GLY A 66 -14.61 -22.31 -0.12
CA GLY A 66 -13.27 -21.93 0.26
C GLY A 66 -13.22 -21.30 1.64
N PHE A 67 -14.32 -20.75 2.18
CA PHE A 67 -14.34 -20.12 3.49
C PHE A 67 -14.86 -21.07 4.57
N THR A 68 -14.11 -21.16 5.68
CA THR A 68 -14.58 -21.73 6.93
C THR A 68 -15.22 -20.63 7.78
N TRP A 69 -16.48 -20.81 8.16
CA TRP A 69 -17.25 -19.82 8.92
C TRP A 69 -17.24 -20.14 10.41
N PRO A 70 -16.63 -19.30 11.26
CA PRO A 70 -16.58 -19.51 12.72
C PRO A 70 -17.87 -19.14 13.46
N GLY A 71 -18.83 -18.52 12.78
CA GLY A 71 -20.11 -18.09 13.36
C GLY A 71 -21.10 -17.70 12.27
N THR A 72 -22.20 -17.07 12.67
CA THR A 72 -23.34 -16.77 11.76
C THR A 72 -23.21 -15.45 11.00
N HIS A 73 -22.45 -14.49 11.54
CA HIS A 73 -22.24 -13.18 10.94
C HIS A 73 -21.03 -12.49 11.55
N TYR A 74 -20.49 -11.51 10.83
CA TYR A 74 -19.37 -10.69 11.25
C TYR A 74 -19.84 -9.64 12.27
N HIS A 75 -19.59 -9.91 13.54
CA HIS A 75 -19.85 -9.02 14.67
C HIS A 75 -18.99 -9.45 15.87
N PRO A 76 -17.86 -8.77 16.16
CA PRO A 76 -16.87 -9.22 17.14
C PRO A 76 -17.40 -9.42 18.57
N TYR A 77 -18.48 -8.74 18.93
CA TYR A 77 -19.02 -8.69 20.29
C TYR A 77 -20.33 -9.46 20.48
N GLU A 78 -20.84 -10.13 19.44
CA GLU A 78 -22.07 -10.93 19.56
C GLU A 78 -21.72 -12.42 19.79
N PRO A 79 -22.41 -13.12 20.71
CA PRO A 79 -22.11 -14.53 21.01
C PRO A 79 -22.19 -15.49 19.83
N ALA A 80 -23.11 -15.26 18.89
CA ALA A 80 -23.27 -16.06 17.67
C ALA A 80 -22.54 -15.48 16.45
N GLY A 81 -21.92 -14.31 16.62
CA GLY A 81 -21.11 -13.64 15.61
C GLY A 81 -19.66 -14.11 15.64
N PHE A 82 -18.85 -13.54 14.76
CA PHE A 82 -17.41 -13.73 14.76
C PHE A 82 -16.68 -12.42 14.53
N SER A 83 -15.44 -12.35 15.01
CA SER A 83 -14.53 -11.25 14.68
C SER A 83 -13.70 -11.56 13.43
N MET A 84 -13.02 -10.55 12.90
CA MET A 84 -12.11 -10.68 11.76
C MET A 84 -11.00 -11.68 12.10
N ARG A 85 -10.42 -11.60 13.30
CA ARG A 85 -9.46 -12.61 13.76
C ARG A 85 -10.04 -14.02 13.76
N GLY A 86 -11.26 -14.20 14.29
CA GLY A 86 -11.91 -15.52 14.29
C GLY A 86 -12.08 -16.08 12.87
N LEU A 87 -12.46 -15.23 11.92
CA LEU A 87 -12.55 -15.61 10.50
C LEU A 87 -11.17 -16.01 9.95
N LEU A 88 -10.14 -15.21 10.19
CA LEU A 88 -8.80 -15.50 9.70
C LEU A 88 -8.23 -16.77 10.34
N ASP A 89 -8.36 -16.96 11.65
CA ASP A 89 -7.90 -18.16 12.37
C ASP A 89 -8.53 -19.43 11.77
N ALA A 90 -9.83 -19.42 11.51
CA ALA A 90 -10.54 -20.55 10.89
C ALA A 90 -10.04 -20.87 9.46
N ASN A 91 -9.60 -19.86 8.70
CA ASN A 91 -9.25 -20.00 7.29
C ASN A 91 -7.74 -20.21 7.04
N PHE A 92 -6.88 -19.72 7.93
CA PHE A 92 -5.45 -20.04 7.92
C PHE A 92 -5.16 -21.43 8.49
N ALA A 93 -6.02 -21.96 9.38
CA ALA A 93 -5.86 -23.30 9.94
C ALA A 93 -6.35 -24.42 9.01
N ALA A 94 -7.42 -24.19 8.26
CA ALA A 94 -8.09 -25.22 7.47
C ALA A 94 -7.39 -25.59 6.15
N ASP A 95 -6.56 -24.69 5.60
CA ASP A 95 -5.82 -24.91 4.36
C ASP A 95 -4.64 -23.93 4.31
N SER A 96 -3.50 -24.34 4.86
CA SER A 96 -2.33 -23.45 5.06
C SER A 96 -1.70 -22.94 3.75
N ALA A 97 -2.15 -23.42 2.59
CA ALA A 97 -1.62 -23.03 1.28
C ALA A 97 -2.46 -21.96 0.56
N THR A 98 -3.74 -21.76 0.92
CA THR A 98 -4.62 -20.83 0.18
C THR A 98 -4.56 -19.41 0.78
N PRO A 99 -3.95 -18.44 0.09
CA PRO A 99 -3.79 -17.07 0.61
C PRO A 99 -5.12 -16.31 0.66
N ILE A 100 -5.19 -15.41 1.64
CA ILE A 100 -6.33 -14.52 1.91
C ILE A 100 -5.92 -13.09 1.58
N PHE A 101 -6.77 -12.39 0.86
CA PHE A 101 -6.54 -11.00 0.44
C PHE A 101 -7.65 -10.09 0.96
N LEU A 102 -7.30 -8.82 1.10
CA LEU A 102 -8.18 -7.74 1.56
C LEU A 102 -8.18 -6.60 0.54
N ALA A 103 -9.36 -6.10 0.20
CA ALA A 103 -9.52 -4.88 -0.57
C ALA A 103 -10.41 -3.89 0.20
N GLY A 104 -10.02 -2.62 0.24
CA GLY A 104 -10.77 -1.56 0.94
C GLY A 104 -10.43 -1.39 2.43
N GLY A 105 -9.46 -2.17 2.93
CA GLY A 105 -8.95 -2.06 4.29
C GLY A 105 -9.82 -2.74 5.35
N TRP A 106 -9.33 -2.68 6.60
CA TRP A 106 -9.99 -3.28 7.75
C TRP A 106 -11.29 -2.54 8.13
N HIS A 107 -12.11 -3.20 8.95
CA HIS A 107 -13.24 -2.54 9.59
C HIS A 107 -12.72 -1.63 10.71
N GLU A 108 -13.24 -0.41 10.81
CA GLU A 108 -12.73 0.61 11.74
C GLU A 108 -13.01 0.29 13.21
N GLU A 109 -13.95 -0.62 13.47
CA GLU A 109 -14.38 -1.00 14.83
C GLU A 109 -13.94 -2.43 15.21
N ASP A 110 -13.16 -3.13 14.38
CA ASP A 110 -12.64 -4.45 14.70
C ASP A 110 -11.10 -4.49 14.72
N PHE A 111 -10.55 -4.35 15.93
CA PHE A 111 -9.11 -4.42 16.21
C PHE A 111 -8.65 -5.84 16.60
N THR A 112 -9.49 -6.86 16.50
CA THR A 112 -9.14 -8.22 16.97
C THR A 112 -7.99 -8.85 16.19
N HIS A 113 -7.72 -8.35 14.98
CA HIS A 113 -6.64 -8.79 14.11
C HIS A 113 -5.27 -8.18 14.50
N ASP A 114 -5.26 -7.07 15.25
CA ASP A 114 -4.04 -6.34 15.61
C ASP A 114 -3.04 -7.22 16.35
N GLY A 115 -1.77 -7.13 15.95
CA GLY A 115 -0.68 -7.92 16.51
C GLY A 115 -0.68 -9.40 16.12
N VAL A 116 -1.70 -9.89 15.40
CA VAL A 116 -1.80 -11.28 14.93
C VAL A 116 -1.71 -11.37 13.42
N TYR A 117 -2.43 -10.49 12.72
CA TYR A 117 -2.46 -10.41 11.26
C TYR A 117 -2.13 -9.00 10.80
N GLU A 118 -1.43 -8.91 9.68
CA GLU A 118 -1.11 -7.66 9.00
C GLU A 118 -1.35 -7.81 7.50
N THR A 119 -1.32 -6.69 6.78
CA THR A 119 -1.45 -6.65 5.32
C THR A 119 -0.11 -6.37 4.67
N GLN A 120 0.22 -7.12 3.62
CA GLN A 120 1.32 -6.82 2.71
C GLN A 120 0.80 -6.34 1.35
N PRO A 121 1.41 -5.31 0.74
CA PRO A 121 0.94 -4.79 -0.55
C PRO A 121 0.93 -5.86 -1.64
N PHE A 122 -0.16 -5.98 -2.41
CA PHE A 122 -0.27 -6.94 -3.51
C PHE A 122 -1.12 -6.40 -4.69
N GLY A 123 -0.68 -5.27 -5.26
CA GLY A 123 -1.46 -4.56 -6.27
C GLY A 123 -2.51 -3.66 -5.63
N ILE A 124 -3.73 -3.63 -6.17
CA ILE A 124 -4.84 -2.86 -5.60
C ILE A 124 -5.31 -3.47 -4.26
N VAL A 125 -5.20 -4.79 -4.15
CA VAL A 125 -5.54 -5.55 -2.94
C VAL A 125 -4.29 -5.79 -2.10
N ASP A 126 -4.47 -6.07 -0.83
CA ASP A 126 -3.39 -6.45 0.08
C ASP A 126 -3.51 -7.95 0.44
N GLU A 127 -2.38 -8.63 0.57
CA GLU A 127 -2.32 -9.99 1.09
C GLU A 127 -2.34 -9.95 2.62
N ILE A 128 -3.22 -10.70 3.24
CA ILE A 128 -3.22 -10.86 4.70
C ILE A 128 -2.17 -11.90 5.05
N VAL A 129 -1.29 -11.57 6.00
CA VAL A 129 -0.25 -12.46 6.50
C VAL A 129 -0.27 -12.48 8.02
N LYS A 130 0.25 -13.57 8.62
CA LYS A 130 0.48 -13.64 10.07
C LYS A 130 1.69 -12.79 10.43
N VAL A 131 1.55 -11.97 11.47
CA VAL A 131 2.64 -11.14 11.99
C VAL A 131 3.82 -12.05 12.37
N GLY A 132 5.01 -11.71 11.90
CA GLY A 132 6.25 -12.42 12.22
C GLY A 132 6.43 -13.80 11.56
N ALA A 133 5.51 -14.26 10.70
CA ALA A 133 5.61 -15.60 10.11
C ALA A 133 6.81 -15.79 9.18
N VAL A 134 7.18 -14.76 8.41
CA VAL A 134 8.33 -14.79 7.51
C VAL A 134 9.08 -13.46 7.58
N PRO A 135 10.41 -13.47 7.80
CA PRO A 135 11.19 -12.23 7.75
C PRO A 135 11.04 -11.54 6.40
N PHE A 136 10.77 -10.24 6.43
CA PHE A 136 10.66 -9.44 5.22
C PHE A 136 12.00 -9.41 4.46
N GLN A 137 11.96 -9.76 3.18
CA GLN A 137 13.13 -9.77 2.29
C GLN A 137 12.83 -8.86 1.09
N PRO A 138 13.42 -7.66 0.99
CA PRO A 138 12.97 -6.62 0.05
C PRO A 138 13.00 -7.07 -1.41
N ARG A 139 14.05 -7.77 -1.83
CA ARG A 139 14.17 -8.29 -3.21
C ARG A 139 13.14 -9.36 -3.53
N ARG A 140 12.88 -10.28 -2.59
CA ARG A 140 11.88 -11.35 -2.78
C ARG A 140 10.46 -10.77 -2.78
N PHE A 141 10.19 -9.87 -1.83
CA PHE A 141 8.94 -9.12 -1.75
C PHE A 141 8.67 -8.38 -3.07
N PHE A 142 9.60 -7.54 -3.53
CA PHE A 142 9.43 -6.79 -4.77
C PHE A 142 9.25 -7.69 -5.99
N LYS A 143 10.03 -8.78 -6.09
CA LYS A 143 9.86 -9.77 -7.18
C LYS A 143 8.46 -10.37 -7.20
N LYS A 144 7.85 -10.62 -6.03
CA LYS A 144 6.49 -11.11 -5.88
C LYS A 144 5.47 -10.04 -6.32
N VAL A 145 5.57 -8.83 -5.78
CA VAL A 145 4.52 -7.80 -5.92
C VAL A 145 4.60 -7.00 -7.21
N LYS A 146 5.75 -6.90 -7.88
CA LYS A 146 5.89 -6.12 -9.12
C LYS A 146 4.96 -6.58 -10.25
N ARG A 147 4.60 -7.87 -10.27
CA ARG A 147 3.65 -8.45 -11.25
C ARG A 147 2.19 -8.17 -10.89
N ALA A 148 1.96 -7.83 -9.62
CA ALA A 148 0.65 -7.49 -9.08
C ALA A 148 0.32 -6.01 -9.20
N LEU A 149 1.32 -5.14 -9.43
CA LEU A 149 1.10 -3.72 -9.66
C LEU A 149 0.07 -3.50 -10.78
N PRO A 150 -0.91 -2.60 -10.56
CA PRO A 150 -1.98 -2.42 -11.52
C PRO A 150 -1.46 -1.72 -12.77
N ASN A 151 -2.03 -2.06 -13.91
CA ASN A 151 -1.76 -1.39 -15.18
C ASN A 151 -3.07 -0.92 -15.83
N ILE A 152 -3.52 0.28 -15.45
CA ILE A 152 -4.73 0.90 -15.97
C ILE A 152 -4.31 2.08 -16.84
N THR A 153 -4.67 2.03 -18.12
CA THR A 153 -4.49 3.19 -19.00
C THR A 153 -5.57 4.22 -18.69
N PHE A 154 -5.17 5.34 -18.12
CA PHE A 154 -6.02 6.53 -18.04
C PHE A 154 -5.92 7.29 -19.36
N PRO A 155 -7.04 7.82 -19.90
CA PRO A 155 -6.97 8.62 -21.12
C PRO A 155 -5.95 9.76 -20.97
N PRO A 156 -5.12 10.02 -21.99
CA PRO A 156 -4.14 11.10 -21.95
C PRO A 156 -4.82 12.42 -21.59
N ALA A 157 -4.17 13.26 -20.78
CA ALA A 157 -4.69 14.59 -20.47
C ALA A 157 -5.00 15.39 -21.75
N ALA A 158 -4.22 15.20 -22.82
CA ALA A 158 -4.44 15.82 -24.13
C ALA A 158 -5.70 15.35 -24.88
N MET A 159 -6.23 14.15 -24.59
CA MET A 159 -7.49 13.67 -25.17
C MET A 159 -8.73 14.14 -24.38
N VAL A 160 -8.49 14.86 -23.28
CA VAL A 160 -9.52 15.53 -22.52
C VAL A 160 -9.36 17.01 -22.79
N ARG A 161 -10.41 17.69 -23.30
CA ARG A 161 -10.39 19.16 -23.52
C ARG A 161 -10.20 19.96 -22.22
N GLU A 162 -10.21 19.28 -21.09
CA GLU A 162 -10.16 19.74 -19.72
C GLU A 162 -9.04 18.99 -18.98
N SER A 163 -8.37 19.60 -18.01
CA SER A 163 -7.35 18.88 -17.23
C SER A 163 -7.97 17.65 -16.53
N ARG A 164 -7.18 16.61 -16.21
CA ARG A 164 -7.70 15.41 -15.52
C ARG A 164 -8.48 15.75 -14.25
N ASN A 165 -8.05 16.78 -13.53
CA ASN A 165 -8.72 17.28 -12.32
C ASN A 165 -10.09 17.87 -12.60
N HIS A 166 -10.25 18.51 -13.75
CA HIS A 166 -11.50 19.13 -14.14
C HIS A 166 -12.50 18.09 -14.67
N LYS A 167 -12.02 17.03 -15.37
CA LYS A 167 -12.87 15.91 -15.79
C LYS A 167 -13.29 14.99 -14.64
N TYR A 168 -12.38 14.72 -13.71
CA TYR A 168 -12.60 13.84 -12.56
C TYR A 168 -12.32 14.59 -11.26
N PRO A 169 -13.23 15.53 -10.88
CA PRO A 169 -13.10 16.23 -9.61
C PRO A 169 -13.21 15.28 -8.42
N GLU A 170 -12.79 15.76 -7.25
CA GLU A 170 -12.97 15.05 -5.98
C GLU A 170 -14.44 14.63 -5.77
N GLY A 171 -14.64 13.47 -5.15
CA GLY A 171 -15.96 12.87 -4.93
C GLY A 171 -16.50 12.00 -6.09
N ARG A 172 -15.82 11.95 -7.24
CA ARG A 172 -16.16 11.04 -8.35
C ARG A 172 -15.53 9.66 -8.14
N TRP A 173 -16.23 8.60 -8.56
CA TRP A 173 -15.71 7.23 -8.43
C TRP A 173 -14.43 7.02 -9.27
N GLU A 174 -14.26 7.73 -10.39
CA GLU A 174 -13.03 7.68 -11.18
C GLU A 174 -11.82 8.17 -10.39
N ARG A 175 -12.02 9.16 -9.51
CA ARG A 175 -10.97 9.68 -8.61
C ARG A 175 -10.56 8.63 -7.59
N VAL A 176 -11.51 7.85 -7.08
CA VAL A 176 -11.23 6.71 -6.19
C VAL A 176 -10.40 5.65 -6.91
N VAL A 177 -10.74 5.30 -8.16
CA VAL A 177 -9.94 4.36 -8.97
C VAL A 177 -8.50 4.87 -9.16
N MET A 178 -8.34 6.16 -9.46
CA MET A 178 -7.00 6.76 -9.60
C MET A 178 -6.24 6.67 -8.28
N LYS A 179 -6.86 7.04 -7.16
CA LYS A 179 -6.25 6.98 -5.84
C LYS A 179 -5.77 5.55 -5.53
N ASP A 180 -6.63 4.55 -5.68
CA ASP A 180 -6.27 3.15 -5.41
C ASP A 180 -5.17 2.64 -6.35
N TYR A 181 -5.16 3.10 -7.60
CA TYR A 181 -4.12 2.77 -8.59
C TYR A 181 -2.74 3.29 -8.18
N TYR A 182 -2.62 4.57 -7.82
CA TYR A 182 -1.33 5.13 -7.38
C TYR A 182 -0.97 4.66 -5.97
N GLN A 183 -1.96 4.47 -5.11
CA GLN A 183 -1.76 3.92 -3.77
C GLN A 183 -1.18 2.51 -3.81
N ALA A 184 -1.58 1.67 -4.77
CA ALA A 184 -0.97 0.34 -4.97
C ALA A 184 0.55 0.41 -5.20
N HIS A 185 1.01 1.36 -6.02
CA HIS A 185 2.43 1.59 -6.28
C HIS A 185 3.15 2.15 -5.06
N HIS A 186 2.53 3.14 -4.42
CA HIS A 186 3.07 3.77 -3.22
C HIS A 186 3.21 2.80 -2.05
N LYS A 187 2.23 1.93 -1.81
CA LYS A 187 2.28 0.90 -0.75
C LYS A 187 3.52 0.01 -0.89
N VAL A 188 3.88 -0.37 -2.12
CA VAL A 188 5.12 -1.15 -2.39
C VAL A 188 6.36 -0.32 -2.05
N ALA A 189 6.40 0.94 -2.50
CA ALA A 189 7.51 1.84 -2.18
C ALA A 189 7.65 2.06 -0.67
N TYR A 190 6.52 2.26 0.02
CA TYR A 190 6.47 2.49 1.45
C TYR A 190 6.92 1.28 2.27
N ALA A 191 6.56 0.06 1.85
CA ALA A 191 7.06 -1.17 2.48
C ALA A 191 8.59 -1.29 2.36
N LEU A 192 9.15 -0.95 1.20
CA LEU A 192 10.61 -0.93 0.99
C LEU A 192 11.30 0.15 1.83
N LEU A 193 10.73 1.37 1.88
CA LEU A 193 11.24 2.46 2.71
C LEU A 193 11.24 2.09 4.19
N THR A 194 10.11 1.58 4.70
CA THR A 194 9.94 1.21 6.12
C THR A 194 10.96 0.15 6.53
N TRP A 195 11.14 -0.88 5.70
CA TRP A 195 12.15 -1.90 5.95
C TRP A 195 13.58 -1.33 5.87
N GLY A 196 13.87 -0.46 4.91
CA GLY A 196 15.16 0.21 4.79
C GLY A 196 15.50 1.07 6.01
N LEU A 197 14.53 1.84 6.51
CA LEU A 197 14.68 2.68 7.71
C LEU A 197 14.92 1.86 8.98
N SER A 198 14.12 0.82 9.21
CA SER A 198 14.35 -0.07 10.37
C SER A 198 15.70 -0.77 10.31
N THR A 199 16.20 -1.08 9.12
CA THR A 199 17.55 -1.63 8.93
C THR A 199 18.63 -0.60 9.24
N ALA A 200 18.45 0.65 8.77
CA ALA A 200 19.36 1.74 9.09
C ALA A 200 19.42 2.01 10.61
N GLU A 201 18.29 2.00 11.31
CA GLU A 201 18.22 2.15 12.77
C GLU A 201 18.96 1.01 13.50
N ARG A 202 18.74 -0.24 13.09
CA ARG A 202 19.49 -1.39 13.63
C ARG A 202 20.99 -1.26 13.40
N HIS A 203 21.40 -0.77 12.22
CA HIS A 203 22.81 -0.54 11.90
C HIS A 203 23.43 0.56 12.77
N THR A 204 22.75 1.69 12.96
CA THR A 204 23.19 2.75 13.86
C THR A 204 23.36 2.21 15.29
N ALA A 205 22.38 1.43 15.78
CA ALA A 205 22.48 0.80 17.10
C ALA A 205 23.63 -0.21 17.20
N ALA A 206 23.93 -0.96 16.14
CA ALA A 206 25.06 -1.88 16.08
C ALA A 206 26.41 -1.14 16.12
N MET A 207 26.54 -0.05 15.36
CA MET A 207 27.75 0.78 15.36
C MET A 207 28.02 1.39 16.75
N HIS A 208 26.98 1.83 17.46
CA HIS A 208 27.12 2.29 18.86
C HIS A 208 27.63 1.19 19.82
N ARG A 209 27.44 -0.08 19.47
CA ARG A 209 27.99 -1.24 20.21
C ARG A 209 29.34 -1.71 19.67
N GLY A 210 29.98 -0.98 18.75
CA GLY A 210 31.25 -1.36 18.12
C GLY A 210 31.12 -2.53 17.12
N GLN A 211 29.90 -2.82 16.66
CA GLN A 211 29.64 -3.89 15.69
C GLN A 211 29.48 -3.31 14.28
N SER A 212 30.12 -3.95 13.31
CA SER A 212 29.94 -3.60 11.89
C SER A 212 28.60 -4.14 11.37
N PRO A 213 27.84 -3.35 10.59
CA PRO A 213 26.61 -3.83 9.95
C PRO A 213 26.88 -5.01 9.00
N PRO A 214 25.94 -5.97 8.86
CA PRO A 214 26.06 -7.03 7.88
C PRO A 214 26.09 -6.46 6.45
N VAL A 215 27.13 -6.80 5.68
CA VAL A 215 27.33 -6.29 4.30
C VAL A 215 26.10 -6.53 3.42
N LYS A 216 25.49 -7.71 3.51
CA LYS A 216 24.31 -8.07 2.73
C LYS A 216 23.08 -7.23 3.10
N GLU A 217 22.83 -7.00 4.39
CA GLU A 217 21.70 -6.18 4.83
C GLU A 217 21.86 -4.73 4.38
N THR A 218 23.09 -4.20 4.42
CA THR A 218 23.39 -2.87 3.88
C THR A 218 23.13 -2.79 2.38
N ALA A 219 23.58 -3.79 1.61
CA ALA A 219 23.33 -3.84 0.16
C ALA A 219 21.83 -3.97 -0.18
N ASP A 220 21.07 -4.72 0.62
CA ASP A 220 19.63 -4.85 0.45
C ASP A 220 18.89 -3.56 0.87
N ALA A 221 19.36 -2.82 1.87
CA ALA A 221 18.83 -1.51 2.27
C ALA A 221 19.02 -0.47 1.17
N VAL A 222 20.23 -0.36 0.62
CA VAL A 222 20.52 0.50 -0.53
C VAL A 222 19.60 0.17 -1.70
N TRP A 223 19.49 -1.12 -2.05
CA TRP A 223 18.60 -1.57 -3.12
C TRP A 223 17.12 -1.23 -2.85
N ALA A 224 16.67 -1.36 -1.61
CA ALA A 224 15.29 -1.02 -1.23
C ALA A 224 15.00 0.48 -1.39
N PHE A 225 15.94 1.36 -0.99
CA PHE A 225 15.81 2.80 -1.18
C PHE A 225 15.80 3.18 -2.67
N GLU A 226 16.68 2.61 -3.49
CA GLU A 226 16.69 2.86 -4.95
C GLU A 226 15.35 2.48 -5.60
N ARG A 227 14.80 1.31 -5.28
CA ARG A 227 13.48 0.92 -5.80
C ARG A 227 12.34 1.79 -5.28
N CYS A 228 12.47 2.29 -4.05
CA CYS A 228 11.51 3.24 -3.49
C CYS A 228 11.52 4.56 -4.25
N VAL A 229 12.71 5.11 -4.53
CA VAL A 229 12.91 6.31 -5.38
C VAL A 229 12.23 6.11 -6.72
N GLU A 230 12.56 5.05 -7.46
CA GLU A 230 12.01 4.79 -8.79
C GLU A 230 10.47 4.74 -8.80
N LEU A 231 9.86 4.08 -7.81
CA LEU A 231 8.40 3.98 -7.70
C LEU A 231 7.75 5.32 -7.35
N ILE A 232 8.36 6.09 -6.43
CA ILE A 232 7.81 7.36 -5.99
C ILE A 232 7.98 8.44 -7.07
N GLU A 233 9.13 8.51 -7.74
CA GLU A 233 9.34 9.40 -8.89
C GLU A 233 8.30 9.12 -9.98
N TRP A 234 8.09 7.85 -10.32
CA TRP A 234 7.05 7.46 -11.27
C TRP A 234 5.65 7.92 -10.82
N CYS A 235 5.35 7.86 -9.52
CA CYS A 235 4.09 8.37 -8.97
C CYS A 235 4.02 9.90 -9.10
N VAL A 236 5.05 10.65 -8.68
CA VAL A 236 5.10 12.11 -8.77
C VAL A 236 4.91 12.58 -10.21
N GLU A 237 5.57 11.95 -11.17
CA GLU A 237 5.49 12.31 -12.60
C GLU A 237 4.11 12.07 -13.21
N ARG A 238 3.35 11.10 -12.70
CA ARG A 238 2.14 10.60 -13.37
C ARG A 238 0.86 10.85 -12.59
N HIS A 239 0.94 11.09 -11.29
CA HIS A 239 -0.22 11.29 -10.42
C HIS A 239 -1.00 12.53 -10.88
N PRO A 240 -2.34 12.47 -10.94
CA PRO A 240 -3.14 13.66 -11.22
C PRO A 240 -3.01 14.67 -10.07
N GLU A 241 -2.92 15.95 -10.37
CA GLU A 241 -2.81 16.97 -9.32
C GLU A 241 -4.03 16.94 -8.35
N PRO A 242 -3.91 17.44 -7.12
CA PRO A 242 -2.64 17.70 -6.45
C PRO A 242 -1.87 16.40 -6.19
N VAL A 243 -0.55 16.42 -6.42
CA VAL A 243 0.33 15.33 -6.02
C VAL A 243 0.43 15.26 -4.49
N PRO A 244 0.23 14.08 -3.86
CA PRO A 244 0.27 13.96 -2.40
C PRO A 244 1.63 14.33 -1.78
N SER A 245 1.59 15.10 -0.68
CA SER A 245 2.77 15.58 0.07
C SER A 245 3.74 14.45 0.43
N PHE A 246 3.20 13.32 0.87
CA PHE A 246 3.99 12.18 1.35
C PHE A 246 4.87 11.55 0.27
N TYR A 247 4.61 11.75 -1.03
CA TYR A 247 5.54 11.34 -2.08
C TYR A 247 6.85 12.11 -1.99
N PHE A 248 6.77 13.43 -1.94
CA PHE A 248 7.93 14.31 -1.84
C PHE A 248 8.71 14.07 -0.55
N ARG A 249 8.02 13.94 0.59
CA ARG A 249 8.67 13.62 1.87
C ARG A 249 9.44 12.30 1.80
N ASN A 250 8.79 11.23 1.33
CA ASN A 250 9.41 9.91 1.28
C ASN A 250 10.57 9.85 0.27
N LEU A 251 10.46 10.57 -0.85
CA LEU A 251 11.53 10.70 -1.84
C LEU A 251 12.77 11.38 -1.24
N GLY A 252 12.57 12.48 -0.50
CA GLY A 252 13.64 13.16 0.22
C GLY A 252 14.31 12.25 1.25
N ILE A 253 13.54 11.52 2.06
CA ILE A 253 14.07 10.54 3.02
C ILE A 253 14.90 9.46 2.32
N CYS A 254 14.45 8.93 1.17
CA CYS A 254 15.22 7.92 0.44
C CYS A 254 16.56 8.45 -0.05
N HIS A 255 16.57 9.64 -0.65
CA HIS A 255 17.81 10.27 -1.12
C HIS A 255 18.75 10.65 0.02
N GLN A 256 18.22 11.11 1.16
CA GLN A 256 18.99 11.32 2.39
C GLN A 256 19.72 10.06 2.83
N ARG A 257 19.03 8.90 2.81
CA ARG A 257 19.64 7.62 3.18
C ARG A 257 20.67 7.15 2.15
N LEU A 258 20.37 7.27 0.86
CA LEU A 258 21.31 6.92 -0.21
C LEU A 258 22.55 7.80 -0.21
N TRP A 259 22.42 9.09 0.10
CA TRP A 259 23.53 10.02 0.27
C TRP A 259 24.55 9.55 1.31
N GLY A 260 24.06 9.01 2.43
CA GLY A 260 24.91 8.45 3.48
C GLY A 260 25.57 7.11 3.12
N MET A 261 25.03 6.38 2.12
CA MET A 261 25.41 4.99 1.83
C MET A 261 26.15 4.79 0.50
N GLN A 262 26.07 5.73 -0.45
CA GLN A 262 26.62 5.57 -1.80
C GLN A 262 27.75 6.55 -2.16
N PRO A 263 28.57 6.24 -3.18
CA PRO A 263 29.61 7.15 -3.70
C PRO A 263 29.07 8.40 -4.40
N ALA A 264 27.88 8.32 -5.01
CA ALA A 264 27.22 9.40 -5.75
C ALA A 264 26.58 10.46 -4.81
N LYS A 265 27.37 10.98 -3.89
CA LYS A 265 26.88 11.81 -2.78
C LYS A 265 26.23 13.11 -3.26
N GLN A 266 26.86 13.79 -4.21
CA GLN A 266 26.35 15.09 -4.66
C GLN A 266 24.96 14.99 -5.33
N GLU A 267 24.75 13.98 -6.17
CA GLU A 267 23.49 13.78 -6.89
C GLU A 267 22.32 13.48 -5.93
N HIS A 268 22.52 12.59 -4.97
CA HIS A 268 21.50 12.28 -3.97
C HIS A 268 21.21 13.46 -3.04
N HIS A 269 22.22 14.25 -2.66
CA HIS A 269 21.99 15.45 -1.86
C HIS A 269 21.13 16.47 -2.64
N GLU A 270 21.44 16.73 -3.91
CA GLU A 270 20.63 17.63 -4.74
C GLU A 270 19.20 17.11 -4.94
N ALA A 271 19.03 15.81 -5.19
CA ALA A 271 17.73 15.17 -5.33
C ALA A 271 16.91 15.22 -4.03
N MET A 272 17.55 15.02 -2.87
CA MET A 272 16.93 15.19 -1.55
C MET A 272 16.38 16.60 -1.38
N ILE A 273 17.18 17.64 -1.64
CA ILE A 273 16.74 19.03 -1.51
C ILE A 273 15.61 19.36 -2.47
N ARG A 274 15.66 18.88 -3.72
CA ARG A 274 14.56 19.04 -4.68
C ARG A 274 13.26 18.43 -4.18
N ALA A 275 13.31 17.20 -3.66
CA ALA A 275 12.14 16.52 -3.13
C ALA A 275 11.57 17.27 -1.90
N PHE A 276 12.42 17.70 -0.98
CA PHE A 276 11.99 18.47 0.19
C PHE A 276 11.41 19.84 -0.15
N ARG A 277 11.93 20.54 -1.17
CA ARG A 277 11.27 21.75 -1.68
C ARG A 277 9.86 21.46 -2.19
N GLY A 278 9.68 20.38 -2.96
CA GLY A 278 8.34 19.94 -3.40
C GLY A 278 7.39 19.66 -2.24
N TYR A 279 7.88 19.05 -1.16
CA TYR A 279 7.09 18.83 0.06
C TYR A 279 6.68 20.15 0.74
N ILE A 280 7.60 21.11 0.85
CA ILE A 280 7.32 22.44 1.40
C ILE A 280 6.33 23.20 0.52
N ASP A 281 6.46 23.10 -0.81
CA ASP A 281 5.57 23.77 -1.75
C ASP A 281 4.13 23.28 -1.61
N VAL A 282 3.90 21.96 -1.50
CA VAL A 282 2.57 21.43 -1.17
C VAL A 282 2.07 21.97 0.18
N GLY A 283 2.96 22.12 1.16
CA GLY A 283 2.63 22.71 2.45
C GLY A 283 2.21 24.18 2.41
N LYS A 284 2.61 24.96 1.41
CA LYS A 284 2.13 26.34 1.24
C LYS A 284 0.64 26.38 0.91
N ASP A 285 0.17 25.39 0.16
CA ASP A 285 -1.21 25.30 -0.33
C ASP A 285 -2.13 24.47 0.57
N ASP A 286 -1.57 23.60 1.43
CA ASP A 286 -2.32 22.76 2.37
C ASP A 286 -1.82 22.88 3.82
N PRO A 287 -2.54 23.61 4.70
CA PRO A 287 -2.19 23.75 6.11
C PRO A 287 -2.10 22.41 6.88
N LYS A 288 -2.77 21.34 6.41
CA LYS A 288 -2.66 20.02 7.04
C LYS A 288 -1.26 19.44 6.87
N VAL A 289 -0.59 19.74 5.75
CA VAL A 289 0.78 19.29 5.49
C VAL A 289 1.77 20.00 6.42
N GLN A 290 1.52 21.26 6.78
CA GLN A 290 2.32 21.98 7.77
C GLN A 290 2.21 21.37 9.18
N GLN A 291 1.10 20.69 9.48
CA GLN A 291 0.87 20.00 10.75
C GLN A 291 1.46 18.58 10.77
N GLU A 292 1.97 18.08 9.64
CA GLU A 292 2.63 16.77 9.59
C GLU A 292 3.92 16.78 10.41
N GLY A 293 4.13 15.72 11.21
CA GLY A 293 5.36 15.57 11.99
C GLY A 293 6.60 15.63 11.10
N GLY A 294 7.54 16.50 11.46
CA GLY A 294 8.81 16.69 10.74
C GLY A 294 8.78 17.79 9.66
N PHE A 295 7.67 18.51 9.45
CA PHE A 295 7.62 19.61 8.49
C PHE A 295 8.67 20.70 8.79
N ASP A 296 8.73 21.19 10.03
CA ASP A 296 9.69 22.22 10.45
C ASP A 296 11.15 21.77 10.29
N ALA A 297 11.42 20.49 10.53
CA ALA A 297 12.75 19.92 10.34
C ALA A 297 13.16 19.94 8.85
N VAL A 298 12.24 19.63 7.95
CA VAL A 298 12.47 19.69 6.51
C VAL A 298 12.67 21.14 6.04
N VAL A 299 11.89 22.09 6.57
CA VAL A 299 12.07 23.53 6.28
C VAL A 299 13.47 24.00 6.70
N ASP A 300 13.93 23.60 7.89
CA ASP A 300 15.27 23.95 8.36
C ASP A 300 16.39 23.33 7.51
N ILE A 301 16.24 22.08 7.08
CA ILE A 301 17.16 21.39 6.17
C ILE A 301 17.30 22.19 4.87
N VAL A 302 16.18 22.54 4.22
CA VAL A 302 16.19 23.28 2.94
C VAL A 302 16.79 24.67 3.13
N ARG A 303 16.42 25.38 4.20
CA ARG A 303 16.98 26.71 4.51
C ARG A 303 18.49 26.69 4.67
N LYS A 304 19.03 25.70 5.37
CA LYS A 304 20.49 25.52 5.54
C LYS A 304 21.18 25.19 4.22
N ALA A 305 20.56 24.34 3.39
CA ALA A 305 21.08 24.03 2.05
C ALA A 305 21.12 25.28 1.15
N ASP A 306 20.10 26.13 1.20
CA ASP A 306 20.05 27.40 0.45
C ASP A 306 21.13 28.39 0.91
N ALA A 307 21.54 28.30 2.18
CA ALA A 307 22.67 29.05 2.73
C ALA A 307 24.06 28.44 2.38
N GLY A 308 24.10 27.41 1.53
CA GLY A 308 25.33 26.75 1.08
C GLY A 308 25.91 25.73 2.07
N GLN A 309 25.16 25.35 3.11
CA GLN A 309 25.58 24.32 4.06
C GLN A 309 25.27 22.92 3.51
N GLN A 310 26.18 21.96 3.70
CA GLN A 310 25.84 20.55 3.53
C GLN A 310 24.96 20.09 4.70
N VAL A 311 23.84 19.47 4.38
CA VAL A 311 22.85 19.04 5.36
C VAL A 311 22.59 17.54 5.23
N ALA A 312 22.52 16.89 6.39
CA ALA A 312 22.09 15.51 6.54
C ALA A 312 20.61 15.47 6.87
#